data_AF-A0A7W8K0I4-F1
#
_entry.id   AF-A0A7W8K0I4-F1
#
_cell.length_a   1.000
_cell.length_b   1.000
_cell.length_c   1.000
_cell.angle_alpha   90.00
_cell.angle_beta   90.00
_cell.angle_gamma   90.00
#
_symmetry.space_group_name_H-M   'P 1'
#
loop_
_entity.id
_entity.type
_entity.pdbx_description
1 polymer ?
#
loop_
_entity_poly.entity_id
_entity_poly.type
_entity_poly.pdbx_seq_one_letter_code
_entity_poly.pdbx_strand_id
1 'polypeptide(L)'
;MSHRHAPLLTLLLALGTVPTLSSADARVRLGDTLPAHPWQASADANGREVVVVYSYNCGDLGALWQAVMDSDLPVRAVNAEGTPSPAPAGVNSWRGDGATAFARALKVSAYPTVLLVQGDRILNAWEGNFTGKLE
;
A
#
# COMPACT_ATOMS: atom_id res chain seq x y z
N MET A 1 -9.76 -32.68 -8.82
CA MET A 1 -8.65 -31.84 -9.32
C MET A 1 -8.88 -30.45 -8.77
N SER A 2 -8.04 -29.99 -7.83
CA SER A 2 -8.23 -28.70 -7.13
C SER A 2 -7.14 -27.75 -7.62
N HIS A 3 -7.54 -26.73 -8.38
CA HIS A 3 -6.65 -25.67 -8.83
C HIS A 3 -6.38 -24.73 -7.65
N ARG A 4 -5.28 -24.96 -6.92
CA ARG A 4 -4.70 -23.97 -6.02
C ARG A 4 -4.12 -22.85 -6.89
N HIS A 5 -4.92 -21.83 -7.13
CA HIS A 5 -4.45 -20.58 -7.71
C HIS A 5 -3.48 -19.95 -6.72
N ALA A 6 -2.26 -19.64 -7.19
CA ALA A 6 -1.20 -19.03 -6.39
C ALA A 6 -1.00 -17.56 -6.83
N PRO A 7 -1.95 -16.65 -6.52
CA PRO A 7 -1.91 -15.26 -6.98
C PRO A 7 -0.71 -14.47 -6.43
N LEU A 8 -0.13 -14.95 -5.32
CA LEU A 8 1.02 -14.35 -4.65
C LEU A 8 2.33 -14.52 -5.43
N LEU A 9 2.48 -15.61 -6.21
CA LEU A 9 3.70 -15.86 -6.98
C LEU A 9 3.78 -14.92 -8.18
N THR A 10 2.67 -14.73 -8.89
CA THR A 10 2.55 -13.77 -10.00
C THR A 10 2.88 -12.35 -9.54
N LEU A 11 2.40 -11.97 -8.36
CA LEU A 11 2.67 -10.67 -7.74
C LEU A 11 4.15 -10.45 -7.40
N LEU A 12 4.85 -11.49 -6.95
CA LEU A 12 6.28 -11.43 -6.62
C LEU A 12 7.16 -11.35 -7.89
N LEU A 13 6.77 -11.99 -8.98
CA LEU A 13 7.50 -11.92 -10.26
C LEU A 13 7.29 -10.58 -10.98
N ALA A 14 6.12 -9.96 -10.86
CA ALA A 14 5.86 -8.60 -11.38
C ALA A 14 6.73 -7.53 -10.70
N LEU A 15 7.21 -7.79 -9.48
CA LEU A 15 8.02 -6.87 -8.68
C LEU A 15 9.52 -6.92 -8.92
N GLY A 16 10.05 -8.01 -9.52
CA GLY A 16 11.48 -8.34 -9.49
C GLY A 16 12.37 -7.76 -10.59
N THR A 17 11.85 -7.01 -11.57
CA THR A 17 12.55 -6.76 -12.85
C THR A 17 13.08 -5.34 -13.08
N VAL A 18 13.22 -4.49 -12.05
CA VAL A 18 13.73 -3.11 -12.24
C VAL A 18 15.27 -3.05 -12.07
N PRO A 19 16.09 -2.85 -13.12
CA PRO A 19 17.54 -3.10 -13.07
C PRO A 19 18.42 -1.85 -12.81
N THR A 20 17.93 -0.79 -12.15
CA THR A 20 18.71 0.45 -11.96
C THR A 20 18.70 0.96 -10.52
N LEU A 21 19.62 0.47 -9.67
CA LEU A 21 19.68 0.89 -8.27
C LEU A 21 21.12 0.99 -7.76
N SER A 22 21.63 2.22 -7.68
CA SER A 22 22.50 2.64 -6.57
C SER A 22 22.25 4.11 -6.26
N SER A 23 21.18 4.35 -5.52
CA SER A 23 20.99 5.52 -4.66
C SER A 23 20.57 4.98 -3.30
N ALA A 24 20.89 5.69 -2.23
CA ALA A 24 20.42 5.34 -0.89
C ALA A 24 18.89 5.58 -0.85
N ASP A 25 18.14 4.63 -1.40
CA ASP A 25 16.68 4.68 -1.37
C ASP A 25 16.22 4.50 0.06
N ALA A 26 15.48 5.48 0.55
CA ALA A 26 14.50 5.28 1.60
C ALA A 26 13.56 4.17 1.08
N ARG A 27 13.65 2.96 1.64
CA ARG A 27 12.73 1.87 1.30
C ARG A 27 11.95 1.48 2.54
N VAL A 28 10.68 1.16 2.32
CA VAL A 28 9.88 0.47 3.31
C VAL A 28 10.59 -0.83 3.69
N ARG A 29 10.78 -1.05 4.98
CA ARG A 29 11.46 -2.24 5.52
C ARG A 29 10.45 -3.35 5.78
N LEU A 30 10.60 -4.45 5.05
CA LEU A 30 9.78 -5.63 5.27
C LEU A 30 10.10 -6.25 6.64
N GLY A 31 9.07 -6.70 7.34
CA GLY A 31 9.17 -7.23 8.69
C GLY A 31 9.21 -6.17 9.79
N ASP A 32 9.38 -4.88 9.47
CA ASP A 32 9.18 -3.82 10.47
C ASP A 32 7.69 -3.71 10.82
N THR A 33 7.42 -3.16 12.00
CA THR A 33 6.07 -2.80 12.40
C THR A 33 5.67 -1.48 11.75
N LEU A 34 4.39 -1.32 11.42
CA LEU A 34 3.82 -0.06 10.99
C LEU A 34 4.16 1.04 12.02
N PRO A 35 4.46 2.27 11.57
CA PRO A 35 4.55 3.42 12.47
C PRO A 35 3.22 3.66 13.19
N ALA A 36 3.25 4.46 14.26
CA ALA A 36 2.04 4.80 15.02
C ALA A 36 0.91 5.33 14.11
N HIS A 37 -0.28 4.75 14.24
CA HIS A 37 -1.45 5.03 13.42
C HIS A 37 -2.74 4.94 14.29
N PRO A 38 -3.87 5.52 13.85
CA PRO A 38 -5.07 5.64 14.69
C PRO A 38 -6.04 4.47 14.55
N TRP A 39 -5.80 3.53 13.63
CA TRP A 39 -6.72 2.43 13.39
C TRP A 39 -6.38 1.24 14.26
N GLN A 40 -7.41 0.43 14.51
CA GLN A 40 -7.24 -0.85 15.20
C GLN A 40 -6.85 -1.94 14.21
N ALA A 41 -6.40 -3.07 14.76
CA ALA A 41 -6.04 -4.26 13.99
C ALA A 41 -7.14 -4.65 12.98
N SER A 42 -6.71 -5.19 11.85
CA SER A 42 -7.60 -5.65 10.78
C SER A 42 -8.64 -6.65 11.28
N ALA A 43 -9.86 -6.54 10.74
CA ALA A 43 -10.96 -7.47 10.98
C ALA A 43 -10.87 -8.75 10.12
N ASP A 44 -9.92 -8.84 9.20
CA ASP A 44 -9.65 -10.07 8.44
C ASP A 44 -9.30 -11.23 9.39
N ALA A 45 -9.72 -12.45 9.04
CA ALA A 45 -9.49 -13.65 9.85
C ALA A 45 -8.01 -13.96 10.07
N ASN A 46 -7.14 -13.52 9.15
CA ASN A 46 -5.68 -13.66 9.26
C ASN A 46 -5.01 -12.36 9.72
N GLY A 47 -5.79 -11.33 10.07
CA GLY A 47 -5.33 -10.01 10.46
C GLY A 47 -4.64 -9.24 9.33
N ARG A 48 -4.92 -9.58 8.05
CA ARG A 48 -4.32 -8.91 6.90
C ARG A 48 -5.08 -7.67 6.49
N GLU A 49 -4.37 -6.65 6.06
CA GLU A 49 -4.95 -5.44 5.47
C GLU A 49 -4.02 -4.84 4.41
N VAL A 50 -4.59 -4.02 3.54
CA VAL A 50 -3.87 -3.23 2.54
C VAL A 50 -3.84 -1.78 3.00
N VAL A 51 -2.64 -1.20 3.12
CA VAL A 51 -2.46 0.22 3.41
C VAL A 51 -2.00 0.92 2.15
N VAL A 52 -2.79 1.86 1.64
CA VAL A 52 -2.44 2.69 0.49
C VAL A 52 -2.04 4.07 0.98
N VAL A 53 -0.77 4.40 0.84
CA VAL A 53 -0.20 5.70 1.14
C VAL A 53 -0.09 6.50 -0.15
N TYR A 54 -0.73 7.65 -0.23
CA TYR A 54 -0.84 8.44 -1.45
C TYR A 54 -0.85 9.94 -1.16
N SER A 55 -0.67 10.74 -2.19
CA SER A 55 -0.66 12.21 -2.14
C SER A 55 -1.57 12.78 -3.24
N TYR A 56 -1.76 14.10 -3.26
CA TYR A 56 -2.63 14.76 -4.24
C TYR A 56 -2.06 14.76 -5.67
N ASN A 57 -0.74 14.56 -5.82
CA ASN A 57 -0.04 14.64 -7.09
C ASN A 57 0.17 13.28 -7.78
N CYS A 58 -0.45 12.20 -7.29
CA CYS A 58 -0.33 10.87 -7.90
C CYS A 58 -1.05 10.72 -9.26
N GLY A 59 -1.81 11.72 -9.71
CA GLY A 59 -2.63 11.62 -10.92
C GLY A 59 -3.85 10.73 -10.71
N ASP A 60 -4.23 9.97 -11.74
CA ASP A 60 -5.38 9.06 -11.68
C ASP A 60 -5.00 7.75 -10.98
N LEU A 61 -5.66 7.50 -9.85
CA LEU A 61 -5.48 6.28 -9.04
C LEU A 61 -6.61 5.26 -9.25
N GLY A 62 -7.55 5.47 -10.19
CA GLY A 62 -8.75 4.65 -10.33
C GLY A 62 -8.46 3.16 -10.48
N ALA A 63 -7.52 2.78 -11.36
CA ALA A 63 -7.14 1.39 -11.55
C ALA A 63 -6.46 0.77 -10.32
N LEU A 64 -5.63 1.54 -9.60
CA LEU A 64 -5.02 1.08 -8.35
C LEU A 64 -6.10 0.81 -7.30
N TRP A 65 -7.00 1.78 -7.10
CA TRP A 65 -8.09 1.65 -6.15
C TRP A 65 -8.98 0.46 -6.47
N GLN A 66 -9.32 0.25 -7.75
CA GLN A 66 -10.08 -0.92 -8.18
C GLN A 66 -9.36 -2.22 -7.79
N ALA A 67 -8.08 -2.36 -8.14
CA ALA A 67 -7.30 -3.56 -7.81
C ALA A 67 -7.19 -3.81 -6.30
N VAL A 68 -7.04 -2.76 -5.49
CA VAL A 68 -6.98 -2.87 -4.03
C VAL A 68 -8.35 -3.26 -3.46
N MET A 69 -9.44 -2.69 -3.96
CA MET A 69 -10.80 -3.03 -3.53
C MET A 69 -11.20 -4.46 -3.94
N ASP A 70 -10.73 -4.95 -5.08
CA ASP A 70 -10.98 -6.31 -5.57
C ASP A 70 -10.19 -7.38 -4.79
N SER A 71 -9.27 -6.99 -3.89
CA SER A 71 -8.47 -7.93 -3.09
C SER A 71 -9.23 -8.63 -1.96
N ASP A 72 -10.45 -8.17 -1.65
CA ASP A 72 -11.28 -8.62 -0.52
C ASP A 72 -10.59 -8.48 0.86
N LEU A 73 -9.56 -7.63 0.94
CA LEU A 73 -8.90 -7.27 2.19
C LEU A 73 -9.40 -5.92 2.70
N PRO A 74 -9.43 -5.70 4.03
CA PRO A 74 -9.64 -4.38 4.59
C PRO A 74 -8.61 -3.37 4.05
N VAL A 75 -9.09 -2.20 3.62
CA VAL A 75 -8.27 -1.16 3.00
C VAL A 75 -8.14 0.06 3.93
N ARG A 76 -6.91 0.51 4.14
CA ARG A 76 -6.59 1.77 4.83
C ARG A 76 -6.05 2.77 3.81
N ALA A 77 -6.71 3.91 3.68
CA ALA A 77 -6.24 5.00 2.86
C ALA A 77 -5.51 6.03 3.74
N VAL A 78 -4.26 6.33 3.40
CA VAL A 78 -3.41 7.31 4.08
C VAL A 78 -3.05 8.40 3.09
N ASN A 79 -3.67 9.57 3.22
CA ASN A 79 -3.25 10.74 2.48
C ASN A 79 -2.06 11.38 3.23
N ALA A 80 -0.86 11.18 2.69
CA ALA A 80 0.41 11.58 3.30
C ALA A 80 0.59 13.10 3.36
N GLU A 81 -0.26 13.88 2.70
CA GLU A 81 -0.16 15.33 2.61
C GLU A 81 -1.44 16.01 3.08
N GLY A 82 -1.31 17.29 3.49
CA GLY A 82 -2.44 18.09 3.96
C GLY A 82 -3.45 18.45 2.87
N THR A 83 -3.08 18.31 1.60
CA THR A 83 -3.95 18.58 0.46
C THR A 83 -4.95 17.45 0.28
N PRO A 84 -6.27 17.72 0.27
CA PRO A 84 -7.27 16.68 0.08
C PRO A 84 -7.11 15.96 -1.26
N SER A 85 -7.09 14.64 -1.22
CA SER A 85 -7.15 13.74 -2.37
C SER A 85 -8.12 12.60 -2.04
N PRO A 86 -9.18 12.38 -2.84
CA PRO A 86 -10.26 11.46 -2.48
C PRO A 86 -9.80 10.00 -2.57
N ALA A 87 -10.25 9.18 -1.61
CA ALA A 87 -10.30 7.73 -1.74
C ALA A 87 -11.68 7.30 -2.28
N PRO A 88 -11.83 6.04 -2.74
CA PRO A 88 -13.11 5.51 -3.19
C PRO A 88 -14.21 5.58 -2.13
N ALA A 89 -15.47 5.56 -2.59
CA ALA A 89 -16.62 5.52 -1.70
C ALA A 89 -16.51 4.35 -0.71
N GLY A 90 -16.80 4.61 0.57
CA GLY A 90 -16.68 3.62 1.64
C GLY A 90 -15.28 3.51 2.28
N VAL A 91 -14.24 4.13 1.69
CA VAL A 91 -12.90 4.18 2.27
C VAL A 91 -12.62 5.57 2.82
N ASN A 92 -12.48 5.66 4.15
CA ASN A 92 -12.12 6.91 4.80
C ASN A 92 -10.61 7.13 4.76
N SER A 93 -10.17 8.21 4.13
CA SER A 93 -8.75 8.60 4.12
C SER A 93 -8.35 9.26 5.44
N TRP A 94 -7.40 8.63 6.14
CA TRP A 94 -6.66 9.30 7.21
C TRP A 94 -5.77 10.40 6.60
N ARG A 95 -5.73 11.56 7.27
CA ARG A 95 -5.10 12.79 6.77
C ARG A 95 -4.54 13.64 7.92
N GLY A 96 -3.77 14.66 7.58
CA GLY A 96 -3.18 15.62 8.53
C GLY A 96 -1.81 15.17 9.04
N ASP A 97 -1.27 15.88 10.03
CA ASP A 97 0.13 15.75 10.48
C ASP A 97 0.50 14.31 10.89
N GLY A 98 -0.44 13.57 11.48
CA GLY A 98 -0.24 12.16 11.82
C GLY A 98 -0.02 11.27 10.59
N ALA A 99 -0.80 11.48 9.53
CA ALA A 99 -0.65 10.73 8.27
C ALA A 99 0.68 11.08 7.57
N THR A 100 1.07 12.36 7.60
CA THR A 100 2.38 12.81 7.11
C THR A 100 3.54 12.20 7.90
N ALA A 101 3.45 12.20 9.23
CA ALA A 101 4.47 11.60 10.09
C ALA A 101 4.59 10.09 9.86
N PHE A 102 3.46 9.40 9.72
CA PHE A 102 3.41 7.98 9.37
C PHE A 102 4.12 7.68 8.05
N ALA A 103 3.80 8.42 6.97
CA ALA A 103 4.43 8.23 5.66
C ALA A 103 5.94 8.50 5.70
N ARG A 104 6.38 9.54 6.44
CA ARG A 104 7.81 9.83 6.63
C ARG A 104 8.54 8.75 7.43
N ALA A 105 7.89 8.21 8.47
CA ALA A 105 8.46 7.14 9.28
C ALA A 105 8.59 5.83 8.50
N LEU A 106 7.67 5.56 7.57
CA LEU A 106 7.74 4.43 6.64
C LEU A 106 8.93 4.52 5.68
N LYS A 107 9.47 5.72 5.45
CA LYS A 107 10.55 5.97 4.49
C LYS A 107 10.17 5.52 3.08
N VAL A 108 8.95 5.83 2.64
CA VAL A 108 8.53 5.62 1.26
C VAL A 108 9.42 6.42 0.29
N SER A 109 9.85 5.79 -0.80
CA SER A 109 10.60 6.38 -1.91
C SER A 109 9.68 7.08 -2.92
N ALA A 110 8.42 6.64 -3.04
CA ALA A 110 7.48 7.18 -4.02
C ALA A 110 6.02 7.14 -3.55
N TYR A 111 5.20 7.99 -4.16
CA TYR A 111 3.74 7.90 -4.06
C TYR A 111 3.13 7.56 -5.43
N PRO A 112 2.06 6.75 -5.46
CA PRO A 112 1.49 6.03 -4.32
C PRO A 112 2.41 4.87 -3.86
N THR A 113 2.22 4.43 -2.63
CA THR A 113 2.81 3.23 -2.04
C THR A 113 1.69 2.35 -1.50
N VAL A 114 1.72 1.06 -1.83
CA VAL A 114 0.79 0.05 -1.31
C VAL A 114 1.56 -0.87 -0.39
N LEU A 115 1.02 -1.16 0.79
CA LEU A 115 1.58 -2.10 1.74
C LEU A 115 0.61 -3.25 1.95
N LEU A 116 1.14 -4.47 2.03
CA LEU A 116 0.43 -5.60 2.61
C LEU A 116 0.92 -5.76 4.05
N VAL A 117 -0.01 -5.76 4.99
CA VAL A 117 0.30 -5.80 6.43
C VAL A 117 -0.45 -6.98 7.06
N GLN A 118 0.16 -7.61 8.07
CA GLN A 118 -0.50 -8.58 8.93
C GLN A 118 -0.30 -8.19 10.40
N GLY A 119 -1.40 -7.87 11.09
CA GLY A 119 -1.34 -7.15 12.36
C GLY A 119 -0.70 -5.78 12.12
N ASP A 120 0.46 -5.53 12.72
CA ASP A 120 1.29 -4.35 12.41
C ASP A 120 2.50 -4.68 11.52
N ARG A 121 2.74 -5.94 11.17
CA ARG A 121 3.97 -6.33 10.44
C ARG A 121 3.80 -6.10 8.94
N ILE A 122 4.74 -5.36 8.34
CA ILE A 122 4.79 -5.16 6.89
C ILE A 122 5.27 -6.43 6.22
N LEU A 123 4.40 -7.04 5.41
CA LEU A 123 4.72 -8.26 4.65
C LEU A 123 5.25 -7.92 3.26
N ASN A 124 4.74 -6.86 2.64
CA ASN A 124 5.20 -6.42 1.33
C ASN A 124 4.95 -4.91 1.11
N ALA A 125 5.69 -4.32 0.18
CA ALA A 125 5.57 -2.92 -0.22
C ALA A 125 5.76 -2.79 -1.74
N TRP A 126 4.83 -2.08 -2.39
CA TRP A 126 4.88 -1.70 -3.79
C TRP A 126 4.91 -0.18 -3.86
N GLU A 127 5.90 0.40 -4.51
CA GLU A 127 6.08 1.86 -4.56
C GLU A 127 6.14 2.33 -6.02
N GLY A 128 5.47 3.46 -6.34
CA GLY A 128 5.57 4.12 -7.64
C GLY A 128 4.36 3.93 -8.55
N ASN A 129 4.60 3.83 -9.86
CA ASN A 129 3.54 3.91 -10.86
C ASN A 129 2.83 2.56 -11.05
N PHE A 130 1.53 2.52 -10.74
CA PHE A 130 0.68 1.34 -10.95
C PHE A 130 -0.06 1.48 -12.27
N THR A 131 0.36 0.72 -13.29
CA THR A 131 -0.39 0.62 -14.55
C THR A 131 -1.32 -0.58 -14.45
N GLY A 132 -2.62 -0.37 -14.65
CA GLY A 132 -3.70 -1.33 -14.36
C GLY A 132 -3.76 -2.58 -15.25
N LYS A 133 -2.63 -3.14 -15.68
CA LYS A 133 -2.57 -4.46 -16.31
C LYS A 133 -1.85 -5.42 -15.37
N LEU A 134 -2.67 -6.09 -14.56
CA LEU A 134 -2.32 -7.32 -13.88
C LEU A 134 -2.80 -8.47 -14.78
N GLU A 135 -1.91 -8.99 -15.63
CA GLU A 135 -2.10 -10.33 -16.24
C GLU A 135 -1.53 -11.41 -15.30
#